data_AF-A0A2M8VZN4-F1
#
_entry.id   AF-A0A2M8VZN4-F1
#
_cell.length_a   1.000
_cell.length_b   1.000
_cell.length_c   1.000
_cell.angle_alpha   90.00
_cell.angle_beta   90.00
_cell.angle_gamma   90.00
#
_symmetry.space_group_name_H-M   'P 1'
#
loop_
_entity.id
_entity.type
_entity.pdbx_description
1 polymer ?
#
loop_
_entity_poly.entity_id
_entity_poly.type
_entity_poly.pdbx_seq_one_letter_code
_entity_poly.pdbx_strand_id
1 'polypeptide(L)' 'MWNSSSEFFAMGGYALYVWSSFGVSALVFLIEPLTVHARHQAVVRRLQREALAEQLDLEGAK' A
#
# COMPACT_ATOMS: atom_id res chain seq x y z
N MET A 1 -24.94 14.54 -26.52
CA MET A 1 -24.29 13.26 -26.13
C MET A 1 -22.87 13.59 -25.74
N TRP A 2 -22.51 13.42 -24.47
CA TRP A 2 -21.11 13.48 -24.05
C TRP A 2 -20.46 12.19 -24.55
N ASN A 3 -19.69 12.27 -25.64
CA ASN A 3 -19.34 11.09 -26.44
C ASN A 3 -18.13 10.33 -25.92
N SER A 4 -17.32 10.91 -25.03
CA SER A 4 -16.27 10.11 -24.40
C SER A 4 -15.68 10.75 -23.16
N SER A 5 -15.44 9.94 -22.12
CA SER A 5 -14.56 10.31 -21.01
C SER A 5 -13.14 10.64 -21.48
N SER A 6 -12.72 10.12 -22.64
CA SER A 6 -11.42 10.44 -23.24
C SER A 6 -11.29 11.88 -23.72
N GLU A 7 -12.38 12.54 -24.13
CA GLU A 7 -12.37 13.96 -24.57
C GLU A 7 -12.14 14.93 -23.40
N PHE A 8 -12.59 14.57 -22.19
CA PHE A 8 -12.31 15.33 -20.97
C PHE A 8 -10.84 15.27 -20.55
N PHE A 9 -10.20 14.11 -20.69
CA PHE A 9 -8.76 13.98 -20.45
C PHE A 9 -7.93 14.65 -21.56
N ALA A 10 -8.45 14.67 -22.79
CA ALA A 10 -7.79 15.27 -23.96
C ALA A 10 -7.88 16.81 -24.04
N MET A 11 -8.66 17.48 -23.18
CA MET A 11 -8.85 18.95 -23.18
C MET A 11 -7.63 19.78 -22.72
N GLY A 12 -6.42 19.20 -22.71
CA GLY A 12 -5.18 19.96 -22.61
C GLY A 12 -4.78 20.45 -21.21
N GLY A 13 -5.17 19.74 -20.14
CA GLY A 13 -4.59 19.95 -18.80
C GLY A 13 -5.57 20.22 -17.65
N TYR A 14 -6.82 20.58 -17.93
CA TYR A 14 -7.82 20.85 -16.87
C TYR A 14 -8.26 19.61 -16.08
N ALA A 15 -8.28 18.44 -16.72
CA ALA A 15 -8.60 17.19 -16.03
C ALA A 15 -7.58 16.89 -14.92
N LEU A 16 -6.28 17.11 -15.16
CA LEU A 16 -5.25 16.89 -14.14
C LEU A 16 -5.46 17.77 -12.91
N TYR A 17 -5.95 19.00 -13.08
CA TYR A 17 -6.25 19.91 -11.97
C TYR A 17 -7.40 19.37 -11.09
N VAL A 18 -8.52 18.97 -11.70
CA VAL A 18 -9.69 18.46 -10.96
C VAL A 18 -9.38 17.11 -10.30
N TRP A 19 -8.74 16.21 -11.05
CA TRP A 19 -8.42 14.88 -10.58
C TRP A 19 -7.28 14.87 -9.56
N SER A 20 -6.45 15.92 -9.49
CA SER A 20 -5.40 16.01 -8.46
C SER A 20 -5.98 16.04 -7.05
N SER A 21 -7.08 16.77 -6.78
CA SER A 21 -7.70 16.79 -5.46
C SER A 21 -8.24 15.41 -5.07
N PHE A 22 -8.92 14.72 -6.00
CA PHE A 22 -9.39 13.35 -5.79
C PHE A 22 -8.22 12.36 -5.60
N GLY A 23 -7.16 12.52 -6.39
CA GLY A 23 -5.94 11.72 -6.29
C GLY A 23 -5.24 11.92 -4.94
N VAL A 24 -5.15 13.16 -4.45
CA VAL A 24 -4.59 13.48 -3.13
C VAL A 24 -5.48 12.91 -2.02
N SER A 25 -6.80 13.02 -2.12
CA SER A 25 -7.71 12.40 -1.15
C SER A 25 -7.55 10.87 -1.12
N ALA A 26 -7.50 10.22 -2.29
CA ALA A 26 -7.26 8.78 -2.38
C ALA A 26 -5.87 8.41 -1.83
N LEU A 27 -4.85 9.23 -2.10
CA LEU A 27 -3.50 9.04 -1.57
C LEU A 27 -3.50 9.05 -0.03
N VAL A 28 -4.19 10.00 0.60
CA VAL A 28 -4.31 10.06 2.07
C VAL A 28 -4.94 8.77 2.61
N PHE A 29 -6.03 8.30 2.00
CA PHE A 29 -6.65 7.03 2.38
C PHE A 29 -5.76 5.81 2.18
N LEU A 30 -4.81 5.86 1.24
CA LEU A 30 -3.87 4.76 0.97
C LEU A 30 -2.63 4.79 1.86
N ILE A 31 -2.19 5.96 2.31
CA ILE A 31 -0.99 6.11 3.15
C ILE A 31 -1.12 5.35 4.47
N GLU A 32 -2.28 5.46 5.14
CA GLU A 32 -2.53 4.76 6.40
C GLU A 32 -2.43 3.22 6.27
N PRO A 33 -3.19 2.55 5.39
CA PRO A 33 -3.11 1.11 5.23
C PRO A 33 -1.77 0.65 4.69
N LEU A 34 -1.08 1.40 3.83
CA LEU A 34 0.28 1.05 3.38
C LEU A 34 1.27 1.02 4.55
N THR A 35 1.20 2.03 5.42
CA THR A 35 2.07 2.11 6.60
C THR A 35 1.77 0.99 7.60
N VAL A 36 0.49 0.69 7.82
CA VAL A 36 0.05 -0.41 8.68
C VAL A 36 0.49 -1.76 8.11
N HIS A 37 0.32 -1.99 6.80
CA HIS A 37 0.78 -3.21 6.15
C HIS A 37 2.29 -3.39 6.25
N ALA A 38 3.07 -2.33 6.04
CA ALA A 38 4.53 -2.36 6.17
C ALA A 38 4.95 -2.72 7.61
N ARG A 39 4.28 -2.14 8.62
CA ARG A 39 4.52 -2.48 10.03
C ARG A 39 4.11 -3.90 10.36
N HIS A 40 2.96 -4.35 9.89
CA HIS A 40 2.47 -5.71 10.09
C HIS A 40 3.46 -6.74 9.50
N GLN A 41 3.90 -6.53 8.26
CA GLN A 41 4.93 -7.36 7.60
C GLN A 41 6.23 -7.41 8.41
N ALA A 42 6.67 -6.27 8.97
CA ALA A 42 7.88 -6.21 9.78
C ALA A 42 7.75 -6.98 11.10
N VAL A 43 6.59 -6.91 11.77
CA VAL A 43 6.32 -7.65 13.01
C VAL A 43 6.23 -9.15 12.74
N VAL A 44 5.48 -9.56 11.71
CA VAL A 44 5.35 -10.96 11.33
C VAL A 44 6.72 -11.58 11.00
N ARG A 45 7.56 -10.86 10.26
CA ARG A 45 8.93 -11.31 9.95
C ARG A 45 9.80 -11.48 11.19
N ARG A 46 9.62 -10.65 12.22
CA ARG A 46 10.35 -10.79 13.50
C ARG A 46 9.91 -12.04 14.24
N LEU A 47 8.59 -12.22 14.40
CA LEU A 47 8.01 -13.39 15.06
C LEU A 47 8.40 -14.70 14.36
N GLN A 48 8.41 -14.72 13.03
CA GLN A 48 8.87 -15.88 12.26
C GLN A 48 10.33 -16.23 12.51
N ARG A 49 11.20 -15.24 12.70
CA ARG A 49 12.62 -15.47 13.02
C ARG A 49 12.81 -15.99 14.43
N GLU A 50 12.06 -15.46 15.39
CA GLU A 50 12.07 -15.93 16.78
C GLU A 50 11.56 -17.37 16.86
N ALA A 51 10.44 -17.68 16.20
CA ALA A 51 9.91 -19.04 16.15
C ALA A 51 10.88 -20.04 15.49
N LEU A 52 11.60 -19.62 14.44
CA LEU A 52 12.60 -20.47 13.80
C LEU A 52 13.83 -20.70 14.70
N ALA A 53 14.30 -19.67 15.41
CA ALA A 53 15.40 -19.81 16.36
C ALA A 53 15.04 -20.74 17.51
N GLU A 54 13.83 -20.62 18.07
CA GLU A 54 13.32 -21.47 19.14
C GLU A 54 13.22 -22.94 18.70
N GLN A 55 12.81 -23.20 17.46
CA GLN A 55 12.81 -24.56 16.90
C GLN A 55 14.21 -25.16 16.79
N LEU A 56 15.21 -24.37 16.35
CA LEU A 56 16.59 -24.82 16.23
C LEU A 56 17.23 -25.10 17.60
N ASP A 57 16.94 -24.28 18.61
CA ASP A 57 17.41 -24.50 19.98
C ASP A 57 16.80 -25.77 20.59
N LEU A 58 15.51 -26.03 20.34
CA LEU A 58 14.84 -27.26 20.80
C LEU A 58 15.34 -28.52 20.09
N GLU A 59 15.68 -28.43 18.80
CA GLU A 59 16.21 -29.56 18.02
C GLU A 59 17.67 -29.85 18.39
N GLY A 60 18.48 -28.83 18.65
CA GLY A 60 19.88 -29.00 19.08
C GLY A 60 20.05 -29.49 20.53
N ALA A 61 19.02 -29.33 21.38
CA ALA A 61 19.02 -29.82 22.76
C ALA A 61 18.65 -31.31 22.90
N LYS A 62 18.25 -31.98 21.81
CA LYS A 62 17.81 -33.38 21.77
C LYS A 62 18.89 -34.31 21.24
#